data_AF-A0A060A2Q2-F1
#
_entry.id   AF-A0A060A2Q2-F1
#
_cell.length_a   1.000
_cell.length_b   1.000
_cell.length_c   1.000
_cell.angle_alpha   90.00
_cell.angle_beta   90.00
_cell.angle_gamma   90.00
#
_symmetry.space_group_name_H-M   'P 1'
#
loop_
_entity.id
_entity.type
_entity.pdbx_description
1 polymer ?
#
loop_
_entity_poly.entity_id
_entity_poly.type
_entity_poly.pdbx_seq_one_letter_code
_entity_poly.pdbx_strand_id
1 'polypeptide(L)' 'VPVGGCYKLIDIPMSNCINSGINKIFIMTQYNSASLNRHIYRTFNFGNGINFGDGFVEVLAATQSPGEAGMNWFQGT' A
#
# COMPACT_ATOMS: atom_id res chain seq x y z
N VAL A 1 3.13 -1.53 10.14
CA VAL A 1 4.11 -1.15 11.18
C VAL A 1 4.10 0.37 11.33
N PRO A 2 3.83 0.89 12.54
CA PRO A 2 3.90 2.32 12.80
C PRO A 2 5.36 2.81 12.85
N VAL A 3 5.58 4.06 12.46
CA VAL A 3 6.86 4.77 12.46
C VAL A 3 6.61 6.17 13.00
N GLY A 4 7.47 6.63 13.92
CA GLY A 4 7.40 8.01 14.43
C GLY A 4 6.06 8.40 15.06
N GLY A 5 5.31 7.45 15.62
CA GLY A 5 4.04 7.66 16.31
C GLY A 5 2.80 7.75 15.41
N CYS A 6 2.87 8.46 14.29
CA CYS A 6 1.70 8.77 13.46
C CYS A 6 1.75 8.23 12.02
N TYR A 7 2.90 7.70 11.58
CA TYR A 7 3.11 7.24 10.19
C TYR A 7 3.17 5.72 10.12
N LYS A 8 3.05 5.17 8.92
CA LYS A 8 3.38 3.78 8.60
C LYS A 8 4.62 3.76 7.71
N LEU A 9 5.38 2.65 7.74
CA LEU A 9 6.58 2.48 6.90
C LEU A 9 6.32 2.78 5.41
N ILE A 10 5.12 2.50 4.92
CA ILE A 10 4.71 2.75 3.53
C ILE A 10 4.62 4.24 3.19
N ASP A 11 4.47 5.13 4.17
CA ASP A 11 4.33 6.56 3.95
C ASP A 11 5.65 7.20 3.47
N ILE A 12 6.81 6.61 3.81
CA ILE A 12 8.13 7.10 3.39
C ILE A 12 8.32 6.98 1.86
N PRO A 13 8.25 5.78 1.24
CA PRO A 13 8.41 5.66 -0.21
C PRO A 13 7.27 6.35 -0.96
N MET A 14 6.04 6.36 -0.41
CA MET A 14 4.93 7.11 -1.00
C MET A 14 5.23 8.60 -1.05
N SER A 15 5.66 9.21 0.05
CA SER A 15 6.02 10.64 0.09
C SER A 15 7.12 10.98 -0.91
N ASN A 16 8.12 10.10 -1.07
CA ASN A 16 9.19 10.29 -2.06
C ASN A 16 8.66 10.26 -3.49
N CYS A 17 7.78 9.31 -3.83
CA CYS A 17 7.19 9.23 -5.16
C CYS A 17 6.40 10.50 -5.48
N ILE A 18 5.54 10.92 -4.55
CA ILE A 18 4.68 12.09 -4.71
C ILE A 18 5.51 13.37 -4.87
N ASN A 19 6.51 13.57 -4.02
CA ASN A 19 7.41 14.73 -4.10
C ASN A 19 8.27 14.74 -5.37
N SER A 20 8.43 13.58 -6.02
CA SER A 20 9.14 13.44 -7.29
C SER A 20 8.22 13.51 -8.52
N GLY A 21 6.93 13.80 -8.34
CA GLY A 21 5.93 13.82 -9.41
C GLY A 21 5.52 12.43 -9.92
N ILE A 22 5.91 11.36 -9.22
CA ILE A 22 5.51 9.98 -9.53
C ILE A 22 4.14 9.74 -8.91
N ASN A 23 3.12 9.72 -9.75
CA ASN A 23 1.71 9.75 -9.36
C ASN A 23 0.92 8.48 -9.74
N LYS A 24 1.55 7.51 -10.42
CA LYS A 24 0.98 6.20 -10.77
C LYS A 24 1.73 5.12 -9.99
N ILE A 25 1.10 4.57 -8.96
CA ILE A 25 1.77 3.72 -7.98
C ILE A 25 0.96 2.44 -7.76
N PHE A 26 1.64 1.30 -7.93
CA PHE A 26 1.14 -0.01 -7.49
C PHE A 26 1.83 -0.43 -6.20
N ILE A 27 1.03 -0.87 -5.22
CA ILE A 27 1.50 -1.38 -3.94
C ILE A 27 1.28 -2.89 -3.91
N MET A 28 2.35 -3.66 -4.05
CA MET A 28 2.29 -5.12 -3.95
C MET A 28 2.40 -5.57 -2.49
N THR A 29 1.45 -6.35 -2.02
CA THR A 29 1.44 -6.85 -0.64
C THR A 29 1.32 -8.36 -0.61
N GLN A 30 2.09 -9.00 0.28
CA GLN A 30 2.04 -10.44 0.49
C GLN A 30 0.70 -10.90 1.10
N TYR A 31 0.07 -10.04 1.90
CA TYR A 31 -1.22 -10.30 2.54
C TYR A 31 -2.21 -9.20 2.21
N ASN A 32 -3.47 -9.57 2.00
CA ASN A 32 -4.55 -8.59 1.94
C ASN A 32 -4.88 -8.09 3.35
N SER A 33 -4.44 -6.87 3.68
CA SER A 33 -4.69 -6.28 5.00
C SER A 33 -5.72 -5.16 4.91
N ALA A 34 -6.90 -5.37 5.50
CA ALA A 34 -7.92 -4.34 5.62
C ALA A 34 -7.39 -3.05 6.29
N SER A 35 -6.46 -3.20 7.26
CA SER A 35 -5.84 -2.08 7.97
C SER A 35 -4.88 -1.26 7.10
N LEU A 36 -4.24 -1.90 6.12
CA LEU A 36 -3.38 -1.24 5.15
C LEU A 36 -4.24 -0.57 4.08
N ASN A 37 -5.22 -1.28 3.54
CA ASN A 37 -6.13 -0.75 2.52
C ASN A 37 -6.86 0.49 3.05
N ARG A 38 -7.35 0.45 4.30
CA ARG A 38 -7.98 1.61 4.95
C ARG A 38 -7.01 2.77 5.17
N HIS A 39 -5.75 2.49 5.49
CA HIS A 39 -4.72 3.52 5.65
C HIS A 39 -4.45 4.21 4.32
N ILE A 40 -4.15 3.43 3.28
CA ILE A 40 -3.89 3.95 1.93
C ILE A 40 -5.08 4.74 1.40
N TYR A 41 -6.30 4.20 1.54
CA TYR A 41 -7.51 4.91 1.16
C TYR A 41 -7.65 6.22 1.95
N ARG A 42 -7.43 6.27 3.26
CA ARG A 42 -7.58 7.54 3.99
C ARG A 42 -6.50 8.56 3.68
N THR A 43 -5.27 8.11 3.51
CA THR A 43 -4.10 8.99 3.33
C THR A 43 -3.99 9.48 1.89
N PHE A 44 -4.42 8.68 0.91
CA PHE A 44 -4.24 8.93 -0.52
C PHE A 44 -5.55 8.89 -1.33
N ASN A 45 -6.74 8.90 -0.71
CA ASN A 45 -8.00 9.15 -1.42
C ASN A 45 -8.17 10.66 -1.63
N PHE A 46 -7.74 11.12 -2.79
CA PHE A 46 -7.59 12.53 -3.18
C PHE A 46 -8.91 13.23 -3.52
N GLY A 47 -9.94 13.06 -2.69
CA GLY A 47 -11.26 13.64 -2.92
C GLY A 47 -11.30 15.19 -2.89
N ASN A 48 -10.29 15.88 -2.34
CA ASN A 48 -10.30 17.34 -2.22
C ASN A 48 -8.88 17.96 -2.13
N GLY A 49 -8.15 18.07 -3.24
CA GLY A 49 -7.18 19.18 -3.38
C GLY A 49 -5.70 18.86 -3.63
N ILE A 50 -5.28 17.60 -3.80
CA ILE A 50 -3.98 17.30 -4.42
C ILE A 50 -4.28 16.76 -5.81
N ASN A 51 -4.15 17.63 -6.83
CA ASN A 51 -4.42 17.28 -8.23
C ASN A 51 -3.35 16.30 -8.72
N PHE A 52 -3.64 15.00 -8.61
CA PHE A 52 -2.81 13.94 -9.19
C PHE A 52 -2.98 13.79 -10.71
N GLY A 53 -3.83 14.59 -11.36
CA GLY A 53 -4.19 14.39 -12.77
C GLY A 53 -4.75 12.97 -12.97
N ASP A 54 -4.15 12.22 -13.90
CA ASP A 54 -4.41 10.79 -14.19
C ASP A 54 -3.63 9.83 -13.25
N GLY A 55 -3.23 10.31 -12.07
CA GLY A 55 -2.51 9.51 -11.08
C GLY A 55 -3.42 8.59 -10.28
N PHE A 56 -2.91 7.43 -9.88
CA PHE A 56 -3.62 6.46 -9.05
C PHE A 56 -2.68 5.75 -8.07
N VAL A 57 -3.27 5.24 -6.99
CA VAL A 57 -2.62 4.36 -6.03
C VAL A 57 -3.47 3.12 -5.89
N GLU A 58 -2.97 1.97 -6.33
CA GLU A 58 -3.71 0.70 -6.31
C GLU A 58 -2.93 -0.37 -5.53
N VAL A 59 -3.65 -1.12 -4.69
CA VAL A 59 -3.07 -2.20 -3.88
C VAL A 59 -3.32 -3.53 -4.57
N LEU A 60 -2.23 -4.18 -4.99
CA LEU A 60 -2.23 -5.53 -5.54
C LEU A 60 -1.91 -6.50 -4.40
N ALA A 61 -2.95 -7.01 -3.76
CA ALA A 61 -2.80 -8.00 -2.69
C ALA A 61 -2.66 -9.41 -3.27
N ALA A 62 -1.63 -10.14 -2.85
CA ALA A 62 -1.53 -11.55 -3.13
C ALA A 62 -2.68 -12.32 -2.44
N THR A 63 -3.32 -13.20 -3.19
CA THR A 63 -4.33 -14.11 -2.64
C THR A 63 -3.61 -15.29 -2.01
N GLN A 64 -3.81 -15.52 -0.72
CA GLN A 64 -3.32 -16.75 -0.09
C GLN A 64 -4.15 -17.92 -0.62
N SER A 65 -3.49 -18.93 -1.19
CA SER A 65 -4.18 -20.18 -1.49
C SER A 65 -4.61 -20.83 -0.16
N PRO A 66 -5.88 -21.24 0.00
CA PRO A 66 -6.31 -21.95 1.20
C PRO A 66 -5.66 -23.34 1.27
N GLY A 67 -5.30 -23.78 2.49
CA GLY A 67 -4.68 -25.09 2.76
C GLY A 67 -3.19 -25.02 3.08
N GLU A 68 -2.62 -26.12 3.63
CA GLU A 68 -1.21 -26.19 4.05
C GLU A 68 -0.25 -25.84 2.92
N ALA A 69 -0.54 -26.23 1.68
CA ALA A 69 0.28 -25.89 0.51
C ALA A 69 0.37 -24.36 0.26
N GLY A 70 -0.73 -23.64 0.50
CA GLY A 70 -0.81 -22.18 0.37
C GLY A 70 -0.38 -21.41 1.62
N MET A 71 -0.07 -22.08 2.73
CA MET A 71 0.64 -21.50 3.87
C MET A 71 2.15 -21.76 3.81
N ASN A 72 2.57 -22.85 3.15
CA ASN A 72 3.97 -23.26 3.06
C ASN A 72 4.72 -22.66 1.85
N TRP A 73 4.02 -22.19 0.80
CA TRP A 73 4.68 -21.60 -0.38
C TRP A 73 5.44 -20.30 -0.08
N PHE A 74 5.04 -19.56 0.97
CA PHE A 74 5.77 -18.38 1.42
C PHE A 74 5.79 -18.34 2.95
N GLN A 75 6.87 -18.90 3.52
CA GLN A 75 7.13 -18.90 4.96
C GLN A 75 7.96 -17.68 5.42
N GLY A 76 8.52 -16.91 4.47
CA GLY A 76 9.57 -15.95 4.79
C GLY A 76 10.86 -16.65 5.26
N THR A 77 11.98 -15.93 5.23
CA THR A 77 13.26 -16.34 5.83
C THR A 77 13.38 -15.85 7.25
#